data_AF-A0AA39GX73-F1
#
_entry.id   AF-A0AA39GX73-F1
#
_cell.length_a   1.000
_cell.length_b   1.000
_cell.length_c   1.000
_cell.angle_alpha   90.00
_cell.angle_beta   90.00
_cell.angle_gamma   90.00
#
_symmetry.space_group_name_H-M   'P 1'
#
loop_
_entity.id
_entity.type
_entity.pdbx_description
1 polymer ?
#
loop_
_entity_poly.entity_id
_entity_poly.type
_entity_poly.pdbx_seq_one_letter_code
_entity_poly.pdbx_strand_id
1 'polypeptide(L)'
;MKPFTPNKPAGRTVIVITSDITFRTGSYSMDEHNLYAKVSVYSRKINCPRAFIAASSGARIGLATQVQKEIHIKWRDNGPEKGYEYLYVNRDSRVSDQIAFTEVDDHLKIDAVIGIEKDIGTENLIGSGLNAGETHLTNKKVPTFALVTGRAVGIAAYNAHLGKRICQVGNSPLILTGALALKSHLGKEVYTSNEQLEGRQIMHLYSVSHAVVNTDADGVTKIVRWLFYTLPDQANVISSCDVTGWAKTIITGRARLFDHPLVLLL
;
A
#
# COMPACT_ATOMS: atom_id res chain seq x y z
N MET A 1 -15.10 -10.05 -11.18
CA MET A 1 -16.45 -9.60 -11.56
C MET A 1 -16.58 -9.53 -13.08
N LYS A 2 -17.81 -9.53 -13.61
CA LYS A 2 -18.07 -9.37 -15.06
C LYS A 2 -19.13 -8.28 -15.30
N PRO A 3 -18.77 -6.99 -15.21
CA PRO A 3 -19.68 -5.90 -15.56
C PRO A 3 -20.12 -5.96 -17.03
N PHE A 4 -21.39 -5.64 -17.27
CA PHE A 4 -21.99 -5.43 -18.59
C PHE A 4 -22.07 -3.94 -18.85
N THR A 5 -21.44 -3.49 -19.94
CA THR A 5 -21.38 -2.07 -20.31
C THR A 5 -21.91 -1.88 -21.71
N PRO A 6 -22.44 -0.70 -22.08
CA PRO A 6 -22.96 -0.46 -23.42
C PRO A 6 -21.96 -0.77 -24.54
N ASN A 7 -20.66 -0.51 -24.32
CA ASN A 7 -19.58 -0.83 -25.28
C ASN A 7 -19.12 -2.30 -25.26
N LYS A 8 -19.55 -3.10 -24.28
CA LYS A 8 -19.32 -4.55 -24.23
C LYS A 8 -20.54 -5.27 -23.62
N PRO A 9 -21.65 -5.40 -24.39
CA PRO A 9 -22.88 -6.01 -23.89
C PRO A 9 -22.74 -7.49 -23.50
N ALA A 10 -21.73 -8.19 -24.03
CA ALA A 10 -21.39 -9.57 -23.61
C ALA A 10 -20.67 -9.64 -22.24
N GLY A 11 -20.39 -8.48 -21.65
CA GLY A 11 -19.67 -8.30 -20.39
C GLY A 11 -18.16 -8.40 -20.55
N ARG A 12 -17.44 -7.74 -19.64
CA ARG A 12 -15.98 -7.77 -19.55
C ARG A 12 -15.54 -8.23 -18.17
N THR A 13 -14.63 -9.20 -18.10
CA THR A 13 -14.05 -9.60 -16.82
C THR A 13 -13.12 -8.52 -16.28
N VAL A 14 -13.28 -8.19 -15.00
CA VAL A 14 -12.40 -7.28 -14.25
C VAL A 14 -12.05 -7.95 -12.93
N ILE A 15 -10.78 -7.85 -12.56
CA ILE A 15 -10.27 -8.29 -11.27
C ILE A 15 -10.26 -7.10 -10.32
N VAL A 16 -10.87 -7.25 -9.15
CA VAL A 16 -10.89 -6.24 -8.10
C VAL A 16 -10.17 -6.81 -6.90
N ILE A 17 -9.19 -6.07 -6.39
CA ILE A 17 -8.49 -6.38 -5.15
C ILE A 17 -8.79 -5.24 -4.17
N THR A 18 -9.20 -5.58 -2.96
CA THR A 18 -9.44 -4.59 -1.90
C THR A 18 -8.83 -5.07 -0.60
N SER A 19 -8.49 -4.11 0.24
CA SER A 19 -8.17 -4.36 1.65
C SER A 19 -9.45 -4.29 2.47
N ASP A 20 -9.53 -5.09 3.52
CA ASP A 20 -10.55 -4.90 4.55
C ASP A 20 -9.96 -4.07 5.68
N ILE A 21 -10.34 -2.81 5.77
CA ILE A 21 -9.82 -1.89 6.79
C ILE A 21 -10.30 -2.26 8.20
N THR A 22 -11.39 -3.03 8.33
CA THR A 22 -11.90 -3.49 9.62
C THR A 22 -11.08 -4.67 10.16
N PHE A 23 -10.45 -5.44 9.28
CA PHE A 23 -9.57 -6.53 9.65
C PHE A 23 -8.14 -6.02 9.89
N ARG A 24 -7.70 -5.99 11.15
CA ARG A 24 -6.34 -5.57 11.56
C ARG A 24 -5.93 -4.23 10.92
N THR A 25 -6.86 -3.27 10.87
CA THR A 25 -6.68 -1.93 10.26
C THR A 25 -6.35 -1.93 8.76
N GLY A 26 -6.57 -3.04 8.07
CA GLY A 26 -6.16 -3.26 6.68
C GLY A 26 -4.65 -3.42 6.51
N SER A 27 -3.93 -3.86 7.55
CA SER A 27 -2.48 -4.10 7.48
C SER A 27 -2.15 -5.40 6.74
N TYR A 28 -1.07 -5.41 5.98
CA TYR A 28 -0.67 -6.55 5.16
C TYR A 28 0.38 -7.40 5.86
N SER A 29 0.06 -8.69 6.00
CA SER A 29 1.02 -9.76 6.25
C SER A 29 1.29 -10.58 5.00
N MET A 30 2.12 -11.62 5.11
CA MET A 30 2.43 -12.51 4.01
C MET A 30 1.19 -13.11 3.36
N ASP A 31 0.12 -13.40 4.11
CA ASP A 31 -1.13 -13.91 3.52
C ASP A 31 -1.80 -12.90 2.58
N GLU A 32 -1.97 -11.65 3.00
CA GLU A 32 -2.54 -10.59 2.16
C GLU A 32 -1.60 -10.27 0.98
N HIS A 33 -0.29 -10.29 1.19
CA HIS A 33 0.70 -10.13 0.12
C HIS A 33 0.61 -11.26 -0.92
N ASN A 34 0.57 -12.51 -0.47
CA ASN A 34 0.46 -13.68 -1.35
C ASN A 34 -0.84 -13.68 -2.14
N LEU A 35 -1.96 -13.31 -1.52
CA LEU A 35 -3.24 -13.15 -2.23
C LEU A 35 -3.15 -12.07 -3.30
N TYR A 36 -2.65 -10.88 -2.94
CA TYR A 36 -2.49 -9.76 -3.86
C TYR A 36 -1.62 -10.15 -5.06
N ALA A 37 -0.48 -10.81 -4.82
CA ALA A 37 0.44 -11.28 -5.85
C ALA A 37 -0.23 -12.30 -6.78
N LYS A 38 -0.82 -13.37 -6.22
CA LYS A 38 -1.50 -14.42 -7.01
C LYS A 38 -2.63 -13.86 -7.88
N VAL A 39 -3.42 -12.93 -7.35
CA VAL A 39 -4.51 -12.30 -8.10
C VAL A 39 -3.96 -11.37 -9.19
N SER A 40 -2.82 -10.71 -8.95
CA SER A 40 -2.14 -9.90 -9.97
C SER A 40 -1.59 -10.75 -11.12
N VAL A 41 -0.95 -11.88 -10.81
CA VAL A 41 -0.53 -12.89 -11.80
C VAL A 41 -1.72 -13.39 -12.61
N TYR A 42 -2.81 -13.75 -11.92
CA TYR A 42 -4.03 -14.24 -12.55
C TYR A 42 -4.61 -13.22 -13.54
N SER A 43 -4.70 -11.94 -13.14
CA SER A 43 -5.19 -10.86 -14.00
C SER A 43 -4.43 -10.76 -15.32
N ARG A 44 -3.10 -10.93 -15.27
CA ARG A 44 -2.26 -10.96 -16.48
C ARG A 44 -2.49 -12.22 -17.31
N LYS A 45 -2.61 -13.39 -16.67
CA LYS A 45 -2.80 -14.68 -17.34
C LYS A 45 -4.08 -14.70 -18.18
N ILE A 46 -5.16 -14.11 -17.68
CA ILE A 46 -6.45 -14.03 -18.39
C ILE A 46 -6.64 -12.70 -19.16
N ASN A 47 -5.58 -11.87 -19.25
CA ASN A 47 -5.56 -10.60 -19.96
C ASN A 47 -6.71 -9.63 -19.60
N CYS A 48 -7.05 -9.53 -18.31
CA CYS A 48 -8.14 -8.67 -17.84
C CYS A 48 -7.64 -7.45 -17.07
N PRO A 49 -8.38 -6.32 -17.08
CA PRO A 49 -8.07 -5.18 -16.22
C PRO A 49 -8.12 -5.50 -14.73
N ARG A 50 -7.32 -4.77 -13.96
CA ARG A 50 -7.24 -4.85 -12.50
C ARG A 50 -7.57 -3.51 -11.86
N ALA A 51 -8.53 -3.49 -10.94
CA ALA A 51 -8.79 -2.37 -10.05
C ALA A 51 -8.33 -2.70 -8.63
N PHE A 52 -7.55 -1.82 -8.03
CA PHE A 52 -7.13 -1.92 -6.63
C PHE A 52 -7.84 -0.86 -5.80
N ILE A 53 -8.59 -1.28 -4.79
CA ILE A 53 -9.21 -0.38 -3.81
C ILE A 53 -8.27 -0.32 -2.60
N ALA A 54 -7.61 0.82 -2.46
CA ALA A 54 -6.56 1.07 -1.47
C ALA A 54 -7.17 1.73 -0.23
N ALA A 55 -7.35 0.92 0.82
CA ALA A 55 -7.84 1.32 2.14
C ALA A 55 -7.10 0.52 3.22
N SER A 56 -5.88 0.94 3.58
CA SER A 56 -4.94 0.14 4.36
C SER A 56 -4.03 0.97 5.27
N SER A 57 -3.44 0.34 6.28
CA SER A 57 -2.41 0.92 7.16
C SER A 57 -0.97 0.57 6.78
N GLY A 58 -0.75 -0.20 5.70
CA GLY A 58 0.58 -0.56 5.20
C GLY A 58 0.99 -1.96 5.63
N ALA A 59 2.30 -2.23 5.66
CA ALA A 59 2.82 -3.51 6.15
C ALA A 59 2.50 -3.67 7.64
N ARG A 60 2.15 -4.89 8.05
CA ARG A 60 1.88 -5.19 9.46
C ARG A 60 3.17 -5.09 10.27
N ILE A 61 3.06 -4.46 11.43
CA ILE A 61 4.13 -4.27 12.38
C ILE A 61 3.70 -4.94 13.68
N GLY A 62 4.61 -5.64 14.34
CA GLY A 62 4.39 -6.20 15.66
C GLY A 62 5.69 -6.39 16.43
N LEU A 63 5.57 -6.90 17.65
CA LEU A 63 6.68 -7.21 18.54
C LEU A 63 6.52 -8.64 19.06
N ALA A 64 7.65 -9.31 19.31
CA ALA A 64 7.67 -10.61 19.98
C ALA A 64 7.26 -10.43 21.46
N THR A 65 5.98 -10.59 21.73
CA THR A 65 5.37 -10.15 22.99
C THR A 65 5.76 -11.08 24.14
N GLN A 66 6.04 -12.35 23.84
CA GLN A 66 6.56 -13.29 24.83
C GLN A 66 7.97 -12.93 25.25
N VAL A 67 8.87 -12.69 24.28
CA VAL A 67 10.24 -12.26 24.54
C VAL A 67 10.23 -10.95 25.34
N GLN A 68 9.43 -9.97 24.93
CA GLN A 68 9.35 -8.67 25.59
C GLN A 68 9.07 -8.75 27.11
N LYS A 69 8.28 -9.73 27.55
CA LYS A 69 7.91 -9.90 28.97
C LYS A 69 9.02 -10.53 29.82
N GLU A 70 9.97 -11.19 29.19
CA GLU A 70 11.06 -11.93 29.83
C GLU A 70 12.40 -11.16 29.77
N ILE A 71 12.43 -10.00 29.10
CA ILE A 71 13.64 -9.19 28.97
C ILE A 71 14.02 -8.57 30.32
N HIS A 72 15.27 -8.79 30.70
CA HIS A 72 15.97 -8.09 31.76
C HIS A 72 17.06 -7.18 31.17
N ILE A 73 17.46 -6.18 31.95
CA ILE A 73 18.47 -5.19 31.54
C ILE A 73 19.70 -5.35 32.43
N LYS A 74 20.87 -5.57 31.82
CA LYS A 74 22.14 -5.49 32.53
C LYS A 74 22.57 -4.03 32.58
N TRP A 75 22.33 -3.38 33.71
CA TRP A 75 22.79 -2.02 33.95
C TRP A 75 24.30 -1.97 34.15
N ARG A 76 24.95 -0.87 33.73
CA ARG A 76 26.39 -0.66 33.96
C ARG A 76 26.72 -0.49 35.44
N ASP A 77 25.80 0.14 36.16
CA ASP A 77 25.82 0.35 37.62
C ASP A 77 24.51 -0.17 38.22
N ASN A 78 24.24 0.10 39.51
CA ASN A 78 23.00 -0.32 40.19
C ASN A 78 21.74 0.49 39.78
N GLY A 79 21.67 0.98 38.53
CA GLY A 79 20.53 1.76 38.06
C GLY A 79 20.62 2.27 36.61
N PRO A 80 19.50 2.82 36.09
CA PRO A 80 19.36 3.26 34.69
C PRO A 80 20.15 4.52 34.35
N GLU A 81 20.56 5.30 35.33
CA GLU A 81 21.19 6.63 35.17
C GLU A 81 22.49 6.62 34.36
N LYS A 82 23.26 5.54 34.41
CA LYS A 82 24.50 5.38 33.62
C LYS A 82 24.32 4.55 32.35
N GLY A 83 23.07 4.18 32.03
CA GLY A 83 22.73 3.33 30.91
C GLY A 83 22.98 1.85 31.18
N TYR A 84 22.87 1.05 30.12
CA TYR A 84 22.95 -0.40 30.18
C TYR A 84 24.09 -0.95 29.32
N GLU A 85 24.48 -2.19 29.58
CA GLU A 85 25.45 -2.96 28.81
C GLU A 85 24.77 -3.78 27.72
N TYR A 86 23.75 -4.56 28.09
CA TYR A 86 22.99 -5.41 27.17
C TYR A 86 21.62 -5.81 27.75
N LEU A 87 20.79 -6.39 26.90
CA LEU A 87 19.53 -7.05 27.27
C LEU A 87 19.77 -8.56 27.40
N TYR A 88 19.09 -9.20 28.33
CA TYR A 88 19.20 -10.64 28.54
C TYR A 88 17.88 -11.27 28.96
N VAL A 89 17.80 -12.60 28.88
CA VAL A 89 16.77 -13.41 29.54
C VAL A 89 17.45 -14.37 30.51
N ASN A 90 16.73 -14.85 31.53
CA ASN A 90 17.27 -15.87 32.44
C ASN A 90 17.56 -17.17 31.68
N ARG A 91 18.53 -17.96 32.16
CA ARG A 91 18.99 -19.19 31.48
C ARG A 91 17.90 -20.25 31.31
N ASP A 92 16.94 -20.28 32.21
CA ASP A 92 15.78 -21.18 32.23
C ASP A 92 14.56 -20.59 31.51
N SER A 93 14.68 -19.43 30.87
CA SER A 93 13.55 -18.78 30.20
C SER A 93 13.05 -19.61 29.03
N ARG A 94 11.71 -19.70 28.93
CA ARG A 94 11.00 -20.46 27.90
C ARG A 94 11.05 -19.82 26.52
N VAL A 95 11.61 -18.62 26.40
CA VAL A 95 11.74 -17.88 25.13
C VAL A 95 13.13 -18.01 24.51
N SER A 96 14.00 -18.86 25.08
CA SER A 96 15.36 -19.11 24.58
C SER A 96 15.39 -19.62 23.14
N ASP A 97 14.35 -20.32 22.69
CA ASP A 97 14.17 -20.77 21.29
C ASP A 97 13.68 -19.65 20.33
N GLN A 98 13.34 -18.47 20.86
CA GLN A 98 12.84 -17.31 20.11
C GLN A 98 13.89 -16.21 19.92
N ILE A 99 15.11 -16.42 20.42
CA ILE A 99 16.20 -15.44 20.38
C ILE A 99 17.49 -16.10 19.89
N ALA A 100 18.34 -15.32 19.23
CA ALA A 100 19.75 -15.66 19.10
C ALA A 100 20.49 -15.06 20.31
N PHE A 101 21.37 -15.83 20.93
CA PHE A 101 21.99 -15.44 22.19
C PHE A 101 23.43 -15.89 22.34
N THR A 102 24.14 -15.19 23.22
CA THR A 102 25.45 -15.57 23.76
C THR A 102 25.28 -15.91 25.23
N GLU A 103 25.74 -17.09 25.67
CA GLU A 103 25.72 -17.45 27.09
C GLU A 103 26.71 -16.57 27.88
N VAL A 104 26.25 -16.04 29.01
CA VAL A 104 27.07 -15.26 29.96
C VAL A 104 26.72 -15.72 31.36
N ASP A 105 27.67 -16.36 32.04
CA ASP A 105 27.56 -16.85 33.43
C ASP A 105 26.19 -17.51 33.76
N ASP A 106 25.26 -16.72 34.28
CA ASP A 106 23.92 -17.11 34.77
C ASP A 106 22.74 -16.74 33.85
N HIS A 107 22.98 -16.13 32.70
CA HIS A 107 21.93 -15.66 31.80
C HIS A 107 22.29 -15.75 30.31
N LEU A 108 21.29 -15.49 29.45
CA LEU A 108 21.43 -15.50 28.01
C LEU A 108 21.35 -14.07 27.49
N LYS A 109 22.48 -13.51 27.08
CA LYS A 109 22.54 -12.19 26.45
C LYS A 109 21.86 -12.26 25.08
N ILE A 110 20.90 -11.38 24.83
CA ILE A 110 20.15 -11.33 23.57
C ILE A 110 20.99 -10.64 22.49
N ASP A 111 21.31 -11.37 21.42
CA ASP A 111 21.98 -10.83 20.23
C ASP A 111 20.98 -10.46 19.13
N ALA A 112 19.91 -11.25 18.98
CA ALA A 112 18.79 -10.93 18.10
C ALA A 112 17.48 -11.55 18.59
N VAL A 113 16.35 -10.90 18.28
CA VAL A 113 15.01 -11.43 18.54
C VAL A 113 14.44 -11.99 17.24
N ILE A 114 14.09 -13.27 17.24
CA ILE A 114 13.47 -13.95 16.10
C ILE A 114 11.95 -13.95 16.29
N GLY A 115 11.49 -14.31 17.48
CA GLY A 115 10.06 -14.39 17.84
C GLY A 115 9.35 -15.61 17.23
N ILE A 116 8.20 -15.94 17.80
CA ILE A 116 7.30 -16.99 17.25
C ILE A 116 6.12 -16.39 16.49
N GLU A 117 5.79 -15.14 16.78
CA GLU A 117 4.74 -14.39 16.11
C GLU A 117 5.11 -14.22 14.64
N LYS A 118 4.26 -14.75 13.76
CA LYS A 118 4.47 -14.66 12.31
C LYS A 118 4.05 -13.30 11.78
N ASP A 119 4.75 -12.86 10.75
CA ASP A 119 4.38 -11.73 9.91
C ASP A 119 4.23 -10.42 10.68
N ILE A 120 5.25 -10.08 11.45
CA ILE A 120 5.35 -8.85 12.24
C ILE A 120 6.57 -7.99 11.88
N GLY A 121 7.48 -8.50 11.04
CA GLY A 121 8.74 -7.85 10.71
C GLY A 121 9.13 -7.90 9.23
N THR A 122 10.37 -8.29 8.97
CA THR A 122 11.03 -8.21 7.65
C THR A 122 10.34 -9.04 6.55
N GLU A 123 9.70 -10.14 6.92
CA GLU A 123 8.90 -10.97 6.05
C GLU A 123 7.79 -10.16 5.36
N ASN A 124 7.15 -9.22 6.06
CA ASN A 124 6.16 -8.33 5.45
C ASN A 124 6.78 -7.33 4.47
N LEU A 125 8.05 -6.97 4.66
CA LEU A 125 8.78 -6.14 3.68
C LEU A 125 9.09 -6.92 2.42
N ILE A 126 9.41 -8.22 2.53
CA ILE A 126 9.55 -9.12 1.37
C ILE A 126 8.23 -9.21 0.62
N GLY A 127 7.12 -9.46 1.33
CA GLY A 127 5.77 -9.47 0.75
C GLY A 127 5.40 -8.13 0.10
N SER A 128 5.81 -7.01 0.71
CA SER A 128 5.62 -5.68 0.13
C SER A 128 6.38 -5.50 -1.18
N GLY A 129 7.65 -5.93 -1.23
CA GLY A 129 8.44 -5.94 -2.46
C GLY A 129 7.81 -6.79 -3.57
N LEU A 130 7.29 -7.96 -3.22
CA LEU A 130 6.55 -8.84 -4.13
C LEU A 130 5.33 -8.12 -4.73
N ASN A 131 4.50 -7.49 -3.90
CA ASN A 131 3.32 -6.75 -4.38
C ASN A 131 3.68 -5.59 -5.32
N ALA A 132 4.75 -4.86 -5.01
CA ALA A 132 5.25 -3.77 -5.85
C ALA A 132 5.70 -4.28 -7.22
N GLY A 133 6.52 -5.34 -7.25
CA GLY A 133 6.97 -6.00 -8.48
C GLY A 133 5.80 -6.50 -9.32
N GLU A 134 4.85 -7.20 -8.69
CA GLU A 134 3.67 -7.73 -9.34
C GLU A 134 2.76 -6.63 -9.90
N THR A 135 2.62 -5.51 -9.21
CA THR A 135 1.87 -4.35 -9.70
C THR A 135 2.52 -3.74 -10.92
N HIS A 136 3.84 -3.55 -10.91
CA HIS A 136 4.60 -3.02 -12.04
C HIS A 136 4.46 -3.91 -13.29
N LEU A 137 4.64 -5.23 -13.12
CA LEU A 137 4.44 -6.20 -14.20
C LEU A 137 3.00 -6.18 -14.72
N THR A 138 2.02 -6.01 -13.84
CA THR A 138 0.60 -5.94 -14.21
C THR A 138 0.30 -4.69 -15.04
N ASN A 139 0.76 -3.51 -14.61
CA ASN A 139 0.54 -2.26 -15.34
C ASN A 139 1.17 -2.26 -16.74
N LYS A 140 2.27 -3.00 -16.95
CA LYS A 140 2.87 -3.20 -18.28
C LYS A 140 2.05 -4.10 -19.21
N LYS A 141 1.16 -4.94 -18.65
CA LYS A 141 0.49 -6.01 -19.40
C LYS A 141 -1.01 -5.80 -19.56
N VAL A 142 -1.68 -5.23 -18.57
CA VAL A 142 -3.13 -5.02 -18.55
C VAL A 142 -3.46 -3.65 -17.95
N PRO A 143 -4.62 -3.05 -18.28
CA PRO A 143 -5.05 -1.81 -17.64
C PRO A 143 -5.17 -1.97 -16.12
N THR A 144 -4.47 -1.11 -15.38
CA THR A 144 -4.52 -1.03 -13.92
C THR A 144 -5.16 0.28 -13.47
N PHE A 145 -5.98 0.18 -12.43
CA PHE A 145 -6.65 1.30 -11.78
C PHE A 145 -6.47 1.23 -10.27
N ALA A 146 -6.46 2.38 -9.61
CA ALA A 146 -6.46 2.49 -8.17
C ALA A 146 -7.55 3.45 -7.71
N LEU A 147 -8.31 3.04 -6.71
CA LEU A 147 -9.23 3.90 -5.97
C LEU A 147 -8.69 4.04 -4.54
N VAL A 148 -8.35 5.25 -4.13
CA VAL A 148 -7.84 5.55 -2.79
C VAL A 148 -9.00 6.06 -1.95
N THR A 149 -9.36 5.30 -0.91
CA THR A 149 -10.46 5.62 0.00
C THR A 149 -10.08 5.34 1.45
N GLY A 150 -10.59 6.15 2.38
CA GLY A 150 -10.18 6.15 3.78
C GLY A 150 -8.75 6.64 3.94
N ARG A 151 -7.77 5.76 3.75
CA ARG A 151 -6.33 6.06 3.68
C ARG A 151 -5.59 4.93 2.97
N ALA A 152 -4.53 5.27 2.23
CA ALA A 152 -3.59 4.31 1.69
C ALA A 152 -2.20 4.64 2.21
N VAL A 153 -1.59 3.71 2.94
CA VAL A 153 -0.31 3.93 3.63
C VAL A 153 0.78 2.99 3.10
N GLY A 154 2.00 3.51 2.95
CA GLY A 154 3.20 2.75 2.65
C GLY A 154 3.08 1.94 1.36
N ILE A 155 3.17 0.61 1.46
CA ILE A 155 3.11 -0.28 0.29
C ILE A 155 1.81 -0.15 -0.52
N ALA A 156 0.67 0.15 0.11
CA ALA A 156 -0.57 0.37 -0.65
C ALA A 156 -0.53 1.67 -1.44
N ALA A 157 0.09 2.72 -0.89
CA ALA A 157 0.31 3.97 -1.61
C ALA A 157 1.24 3.75 -2.80
N TYR A 158 2.33 3.00 -2.60
CA TYR A 158 3.23 2.59 -3.67
C TYR A 158 2.53 1.76 -4.76
N ASN A 159 1.71 0.78 -4.38
CA ASN A 159 0.95 -0.03 -5.35
C ASN A 159 -0.05 0.81 -6.14
N ALA A 160 -0.73 1.76 -5.51
CA ALA A 160 -1.59 2.71 -6.22
C ALA A 160 -0.78 3.50 -7.25
N HIS A 161 0.39 4.03 -6.86
CA HIS A 161 1.28 4.78 -7.74
C HIS A 161 1.83 3.94 -8.90
N LEU A 162 2.29 2.71 -8.65
CA LEU A 162 2.77 1.80 -9.68
C LEU A 162 1.64 1.36 -10.63
N GLY A 163 0.40 1.35 -10.15
CA GLY A 163 -0.81 1.14 -10.95
C GLY A 163 -1.22 2.35 -11.81
N LYS A 164 -0.60 3.52 -11.59
CA LYS A 164 -0.76 4.81 -12.31
C LYS A 164 -2.13 5.45 -12.19
N ARG A 165 -3.20 4.83 -12.69
CA ARG A 165 -4.52 5.47 -12.87
C ARG A 165 -5.27 5.56 -11.53
N ILE A 166 -4.92 6.57 -10.74
CA ILE A 166 -5.41 6.80 -9.38
C ILE A 166 -6.61 7.75 -9.38
N CYS A 167 -7.71 7.32 -8.75
CA CYS A 167 -8.81 8.16 -8.33
C CYS A 167 -8.80 8.26 -6.79
N GLN A 168 -8.79 9.47 -6.25
CA GLN A 168 -8.73 9.74 -4.81
C GLN A 168 -10.07 10.28 -4.32
N VAL A 169 -10.61 9.66 -3.27
CA VAL A 169 -11.92 10.00 -2.70
C VAL A 169 -11.78 10.99 -1.55
N GLY A 170 -12.48 12.11 -1.63
CA GLY A 170 -12.55 13.14 -0.60
C GLY A 170 -11.16 13.52 -0.10
N ASN A 171 -10.99 13.42 1.21
CA ASN A 171 -9.75 13.77 1.91
C ASN A 171 -8.90 12.53 2.25
N SER A 172 -9.07 11.42 1.53
CA SER A 172 -8.35 10.17 1.80
C SER A 172 -6.86 10.35 1.49
N PRO A 173 -5.95 10.31 2.47
CA PRO A 173 -4.53 10.53 2.22
C PRO A 173 -3.89 9.32 1.52
N LEU A 174 -2.97 9.60 0.59
CA LEU A 174 -2.14 8.62 -0.11
C LEU A 174 -0.71 8.75 0.41
N ILE A 175 -0.43 8.23 1.62
CA ILE A 175 0.78 8.60 2.38
C ILE A 175 1.86 7.51 2.42
N LEU A 176 3.12 7.91 2.52
CA LEU A 176 4.22 7.01 2.90
C LEU A 176 4.45 6.98 4.41
N THR A 177 4.57 8.15 5.03
CA THR A 177 4.84 8.32 6.46
C THR A 177 3.80 9.24 7.08
N GLY A 178 3.24 8.84 8.23
CA GLY A 178 2.23 9.64 8.91
C GLY A 178 2.78 10.94 9.51
N ALA A 179 1.96 11.99 9.55
CA ALA A 179 2.28 13.29 10.12
C ALA A 179 2.77 13.22 11.58
N LEU A 180 2.18 12.33 12.39
CA LEU A 180 2.61 12.13 13.78
C LEU A 180 4.03 11.57 13.89
N ALA A 181 4.39 10.63 13.00
CA ALA A 181 5.75 10.08 12.97
C ALA A 181 6.77 11.16 12.57
N LEU A 182 6.43 12.01 11.60
CA LEU A 182 7.26 13.15 11.20
C LEU A 182 7.38 14.19 12.31
N LYS A 183 6.30 14.51 13.02
CA LYS A 183 6.32 15.39 14.20
C LYS A 183 7.29 14.86 15.25
N SER A 184 7.21 13.56 15.58
CA SER A 184 8.11 12.94 16.57
C SER A 184 9.56 12.97 16.10
N HIS A 185 9.82 12.78 14.81
CA HIS A 185 11.18 12.78 14.26
C HIS A 185 11.79 14.19 14.24
N LEU A 186 11.01 15.20 13.86
CA LEU A 186 11.47 16.59 13.73
C LEU A 186 11.47 17.37 15.05
N GLY A 187 10.84 16.84 16.10
CA GLY A 187 10.72 17.50 17.41
C GLY A 187 9.91 18.79 17.39
N LYS A 188 9.14 19.05 16.31
CA LYS A 188 8.34 20.26 16.11
C LYS A 188 7.04 19.94 15.39
N GLU A 189 5.99 20.73 15.66
CA GLU A 189 4.69 20.61 14.99
C GLU A 189 4.73 21.24 13.60
N VAL A 190 5.26 20.50 12.63
CA VAL A 190 5.35 20.96 11.23
C VAL A 190 4.05 20.69 10.47
N TYR A 191 3.36 19.58 10.79
CA TYR A 191 2.15 19.16 10.10
C TYR A 191 1.01 18.86 11.08
N THR A 192 -0.18 19.29 10.74
CA THR A 192 -1.40 19.12 11.56
C THR A 192 -2.22 17.89 11.14
N SER A 193 -2.04 17.39 9.92
CA SER A 193 -2.76 16.21 9.42
C SER A 193 -2.01 15.47 8.32
N ASN A 194 -2.38 14.19 8.11
CA ASN A 194 -1.89 13.41 6.97
C ASN A 194 -2.36 14.00 5.62
N GLU A 195 -3.52 14.64 5.61
CA GLU A 195 -4.03 15.32 4.42
C GLU A 195 -3.13 16.48 4.01
N GLN A 196 -2.56 17.23 4.96
CA GLN A 196 -1.65 18.34 4.67
C GLN A 196 -0.40 17.87 3.90
N LEU A 197 0.07 16.66 4.16
CA LEU A 197 1.25 16.08 3.52
C LEU A 197 0.94 15.56 2.12
N GLU A 198 0.01 14.60 2.04
CA GLU A 198 -0.19 13.79 0.83
C GLU A 198 -1.69 13.55 0.58
N GLY A 199 -2.49 14.58 0.90
CA GLY A 199 -3.89 14.69 0.53
C GLY A 199 -4.10 15.06 -0.93
N ARG A 200 -5.37 15.18 -1.32
CA ARG A 200 -5.77 15.42 -2.72
C ARG A 200 -5.19 16.70 -3.30
N GLN A 201 -5.02 17.76 -2.50
CA GLN A 201 -4.48 19.05 -2.92
C GLN A 201 -3.00 18.98 -3.31
N ILE A 202 -2.27 17.96 -2.82
CA ILE A 202 -0.89 17.70 -3.22
C ILE A 202 -0.88 16.67 -4.34
N MET A 203 -1.51 15.52 -4.12
CA MET A 203 -1.46 14.39 -5.05
C MET A 203 -2.10 14.70 -6.40
N HIS A 204 -3.19 15.46 -6.44
CA HIS A 204 -3.80 15.90 -7.69
C HIS A 204 -2.98 17.00 -8.37
N LEU A 205 -2.48 17.97 -7.60
CA LEU A 205 -1.68 19.08 -8.10
C LEU A 205 -0.41 18.61 -8.82
N TYR A 206 0.24 17.56 -8.32
CA TYR A 206 1.43 16.96 -8.94
C TYR A 206 1.10 15.72 -9.81
N SER A 207 -0.18 15.50 -10.10
CA SER A 207 -0.66 14.44 -11.01
C SER A 207 -0.23 13.02 -10.64
N VAL A 208 -0.07 12.76 -9.34
CA VAL A 208 -0.08 11.41 -8.80
C VAL A 208 -1.51 10.87 -8.85
N SER A 209 -2.48 11.68 -8.40
CA SER A 209 -3.92 11.42 -8.51
C SER A 209 -4.49 12.05 -9.77
N HIS A 210 -5.10 11.24 -10.63
CA HIS A 210 -5.63 11.66 -11.93
C HIS A 210 -7.10 12.06 -11.87
N ALA A 211 -7.78 11.67 -10.81
CA ALA A 211 -9.13 12.13 -10.54
C ALA A 211 -9.31 12.30 -9.04
N VAL A 212 -10.09 13.30 -8.67
CA VAL A 212 -10.58 13.51 -7.31
C VAL A 212 -12.09 13.50 -7.37
N VAL A 213 -12.71 12.79 -6.44
CA VAL A 213 -14.16 12.65 -6.32
C VAL A 213 -14.57 12.87 -4.88
N ASN A 214 -15.86 13.07 -4.62
CA ASN A 214 -16.35 13.35 -3.27
C ASN A 214 -16.73 12.08 -2.50
N THR A 215 -17.22 11.05 -3.20
CA THR A 215 -17.74 9.82 -2.58
C THR A 215 -17.11 8.57 -3.18
N ASP A 216 -17.17 7.46 -2.45
CA ASP A 216 -16.72 6.16 -2.96
C ASP A 216 -17.52 5.72 -4.19
N ALA A 217 -18.82 6.02 -4.21
CA ALA A 217 -19.70 5.72 -5.34
C ALA A 217 -19.27 6.48 -6.61
N ASP A 218 -18.89 7.76 -6.48
CA ASP A 218 -18.32 8.54 -7.58
C ASP A 218 -16.98 7.97 -8.05
N GLY A 219 -16.18 7.48 -7.11
CA GLY A 219 -14.90 6.83 -7.37
C GLY A 219 -15.05 5.57 -8.20
N VAL A 220 -15.95 4.67 -7.78
CA VAL A 220 -16.32 3.47 -8.55
C VAL A 220 -16.85 3.87 -9.93
N THR A 221 -17.72 4.88 -10.00
CA THR A 221 -18.24 5.41 -11.26
C THR A 221 -17.12 5.89 -12.18
N LYS A 222 -16.10 6.59 -11.66
CA LYS A 222 -14.94 7.04 -12.43
C LYS A 222 -14.10 5.86 -12.94
N ILE A 223 -13.88 4.81 -12.14
CA ILE A 223 -13.19 3.59 -12.58
C ILE A 223 -13.97 2.91 -13.72
N VAL A 224 -15.28 2.76 -13.58
CA VAL A 224 -16.14 2.18 -14.64
C VAL A 224 -16.10 3.01 -15.92
N ARG A 225 -16.13 4.36 -15.80
CA ARG A 225 -15.95 5.26 -16.95
C ARG A 225 -14.59 5.07 -17.61
N TRP A 226 -13.50 4.97 -16.86
CA TRP A 226 -12.18 4.70 -17.44
C TRP A 226 -12.11 3.34 -18.13
N LEU A 227 -12.72 2.30 -17.56
CA LEU A 227 -12.83 0.99 -18.19
C LEU A 227 -13.52 1.08 -19.57
N PHE A 228 -14.51 1.96 -19.73
CA PHE A 228 -15.20 2.19 -21.00
C PHE A 228 -14.29 2.65 -22.14
N TYR A 229 -13.19 3.34 -21.82
CA TYR A 229 -12.20 3.81 -22.80
C TYR A 229 -11.04 2.84 -23.02
N THR A 230 -11.00 1.72 -22.29
CA THR A 230 -9.98 0.69 -22.52
C THR A 230 -10.50 -0.33 -23.53
N LEU A 231 -9.72 -0.55 -24.59
CA LEU A 231 -10.09 -1.53 -25.61
C LEU A 231 -10.13 -2.94 -24.98
N PRO A 232 -11.19 -3.74 -25.24
CA PRO A 232 -11.33 -5.08 -24.66
C PRO A 232 -10.15 -6.00 -25.00
N ASP A 233 -9.57 -5.83 -26.20
CA ASP A 233 -8.62 -6.77 -26.80
C ASP A 233 -7.23 -6.14 -27.04
N GLN A 234 -7.04 -4.85 -26.69
CA GLN A 234 -5.74 -4.16 -26.79
C GLN A 234 -5.33 -3.62 -25.43
N ALA A 235 -4.65 -4.47 -24.66
CA ALA A 235 -4.14 -4.13 -23.34
C ALA A 235 -3.03 -3.04 -23.36
N ASN A 236 -2.44 -2.79 -24.54
CA ASN A 236 -1.28 -1.91 -24.72
C ASN A 236 -1.63 -0.47 -25.13
N VAL A 237 -2.89 -0.15 -25.41
CA VAL A 237 -3.30 1.26 -25.52
C VAL A 237 -3.45 1.77 -24.10
N ILE A 238 -2.30 2.09 -23.51
CA ILE A 238 -2.18 2.75 -22.22
C ILE A 238 -2.85 4.10 -22.41
N SER A 239 -4.14 4.17 -22.06
CA SER A 239 -4.87 5.43 -22.11
C SER A 239 -4.06 6.46 -21.34
N SER A 240 -3.69 7.57 -21.99
CA SER A 240 -3.23 8.75 -21.27
C SER A 240 -4.20 9.01 -20.13
N CYS A 241 -3.64 9.33 -18.98
CA CYS A 241 -4.43 9.72 -17.84
C CYS A 241 -4.88 11.18 -18.01
N ASP A 242 -6.02 11.54 -17.41
CA ASP A 242 -6.45 12.94 -17.39
C ASP A 242 -5.50 13.65 -16.38
N VAL A 243 -4.53 14.40 -16.88
CA VAL A 243 -3.62 15.24 -16.09
C VAL A 243 -4.22 16.64 -16.08
N THR A 244 -5.09 16.91 -15.12
CA THR A 244 -5.79 18.20 -15.01
C THR A 244 -5.23 19.10 -13.90
N GLY A 245 -4.49 18.51 -12.94
CA GLY A 245 -3.96 19.24 -11.79
C GLY A 245 -2.59 19.89 -12.03
N TRP A 246 -1.73 19.26 -12.85
CA TRP A 246 -0.35 19.70 -13.12
C TRP A 246 -0.18 20.16 -14.57
N ALA A 247 0.76 21.08 -14.80
CA ALA A 247 1.12 21.54 -16.16
C ALA A 247 -0.09 21.96 -17.02
N LYS A 248 -0.91 22.88 -16.50
CA LYS A 248 -2.17 23.37 -17.11
C LYS A 248 -2.05 23.96 -18.52
N THR A 249 -0.84 24.12 -19.03
CA THR A 249 -0.55 24.51 -20.41
C THR A 249 -0.83 23.40 -21.42
N ILE A 250 -1.02 22.17 -20.96
CA ILE A 250 -1.34 21.00 -21.77
C ILE A 250 -2.63 20.39 -21.21
N ILE A 251 -3.62 20.16 -22.08
CA ILE A 251 -4.84 19.43 -21.71
C ILE A 251 -4.68 18.00 -22.20
N THR A 252 -4.67 17.07 -21.25
CA THR A 252 -4.73 15.64 -21.55
C THR A 252 -6.08 15.08 -21.19
N GLY A 253 -6.55 14.11 -21.96
CA GLY A 253 -7.76 13.40 -21.59
C GLY A 253 -8.16 12.30 -22.55
N ARG A 254 -9.41 11.87 -22.42
CA ARG A 254 -10.02 10.85 -23.27
C ARG A 254 -11.31 11.37 -23.85
N ALA A 255 -11.52 11.07 -25.13
CA ALA A 255 -12.75 11.37 -25.84
C ALA A 255 -13.13 10.21 -26.74
N ARG A 256 -14.28 10.35 -27.39
CA ARG A 256 -14.70 9.48 -28.48
C ARG A 256 -14.95 10.32 -29.72
N LEU A 257 -14.40 9.88 -30.84
CA LEU A 257 -14.83 10.33 -32.16
C LEU A 257 -15.64 9.17 -32.75
N PHE A 258 -16.96 9.35 -32.83
CA PHE A 258 -17.90 8.26 -33.08
C PHE A 258 -17.73 7.13 -32.05
N ASP A 259 -17.48 5.90 -32.50
CA ASP A 259 -17.27 4.73 -31.63
C ASP A 259 -15.81 4.47 -31.25
N HIS A 260 -14.89 5.29 -31.74
CA HIS A 260 -13.46 5.09 -31.50
C HIS A 260 -12.99 5.86 -30.26
N PRO A 261 -12.45 5.17 -29.23
CA PRO A 261 -11.84 5.86 -28.09
C PRO A 261 -10.53 6.51 -28.53
N LEU A 262 -10.35 7.77 -28.16
CA LEU A 262 -9.17 8.57 -28.47
C LEU A 262 -8.53 9.14 -27.21
N VAL A 263 -7.23 9.34 -27.30
CA VAL A 263 -6.44 10.13 -26.35
C VAL A 263 -6.35 11.56 -26.88
N LEU A 264 -6.65 12.53 -26.03
CA LEU A 264 -6.47 13.94 -26.32
C LEU A 264 -5.17 14.45 -25.69
N LEU A 265 -4.42 15.22 -26.47
CA LEU A 265 -3.30 16.05 -26.04
C LEU A 265 -3.46 17.37 -26.80
N LEU A 266 -3.88 18.41 -26.09
CA LEU A 266 -4.13 19.76 -26.62
C LEU A 266 -3.22 20.76 -25.93
#